data_AF-A0A7C5YFL9-F1
#
_entry.id   AF-A0A7C5YFL9-F1
#
_cell.length_a   1.000
_cell.length_b   1.000
_cell.length_c   1.000
_cell.angle_alpha   90.00
_cell.angle_beta   90.00
_cell.angle_gamma   90.00
#
_symmetry.space_group_name_H-M   'P 1'
#
loop_
_entity.id
_entity.type
_entity.pdbx_description
1 polymer ?
#
loop_
_entity_poly.entity_id
_entity_poly.type
_entity_poly.pdbx_seq_one_letter_code
_entity_poly.pdbx_strand_id
1 'polypeptide(L)'
;PMTDDRVQTMVETENGLMPFQTYFVKHGHRPKVFKVIFDGVENAKPSTEVRRSIKEADYLVICPSNPILSINPILSLKGVREMLRQTSATVLAVSPIVGGRAFRGPAAELLKSMGFEASPAGVAAFYRDFLDILVMDETDAEHAEEVRAMGIKPVLTNTVMTTFEDKVSLAKTCLQTLGWRS
;
A
#
# COMPACT_ATOMS: atom_id res chain seq x y z
N PRO A 1 3.49 15.50 6.29
CA PRO A 1 4.49 14.41 6.09
C PRO A 1 4.14 13.26 7.04
N MET A 2 4.65 12.04 6.82
CA MET A 2 4.35 10.93 7.74
C MET A 2 4.95 11.15 9.13
N THR A 3 6.11 11.80 9.19
CA THR A 3 6.85 12.17 10.41
C THR A 3 7.70 13.42 10.11
N ASP A 4 8.07 14.16 11.14
CA ASP A 4 9.10 15.21 11.08
C ASP A 4 10.50 14.67 11.42
N ASP A 5 10.58 13.43 11.92
CA ASP A 5 11.83 12.73 12.22
C ASP A 5 12.48 12.21 10.93
N ARG A 6 13.80 11.99 10.97
CA ARG A 6 14.51 11.39 9.82
C ARG A 6 14.18 9.90 9.72
N VAL A 7 13.52 9.52 8.64
CA VAL A 7 13.35 8.12 8.23
C VAL A 7 13.81 7.96 6.79
N GLN A 8 14.75 7.02 6.56
CA GLN A 8 15.32 6.79 5.24
C GLN A 8 15.15 5.32 4.80
N THR A 9 14.57 5.12 3.61
CA THR A 9 14.47 3.79 3.01
C THR A 9 15.83 3.35 2.46
N MET A 10 16.32 2.23 2.99
CA MET A 10 17.52 1.52 2.58
C MET A 10 17.13 0.16 2.01
N VAL A 11 17.86 -0.30 1.01
CA VAL A 11 17.59 -1.55 0.30
C VAL A 11 18.84 -2.42 0.38
N GLU A 12 18.69 -3.62 0.94
CA GLU A 12 19.73 -4.65 0.94
C GLU A 12 19.60 -5.47 -0.33
N THR A 13 20.66 -5.49 -1.12
CA THR A 13 20.71 -6.15 -2.42
C THR A 13 21.90 -7.09 -2.52
N GLU A 14 21.99 -7.84 -3.63
CA GLU A 14 23.21 -8.60 -3.97
C GLU A 14 24.49 -7.74 -4.09
N ASN A 15 24.34 -6.43 -4.29
CA ASN A 15 25.44 -5.47 -4.35
C ASN A 15 25.70 -4.75 -3.02
N GLY A 16 25.08 -5.23 -1.92
CA GLY A 16 25.16 -4.62 -0.60
C GLY A 16 24.01 -3.66 -0.28
N LEU A 17 24.11 -3.01 0.88
CA LEU A 17 23.14 -2.06 1.40
C LEU A 17 23.30 -0.68 0.74
N MET A 18 22.21 -0.12 0.22
CA MET A 18 22.23 1.21 -0.43
C MET A 18 20.95 2.02 -0.19
N PRO A 19 21.01 3.36 -0.31
CA PRO A 19 19.82 4.20 -0.29
C PRO A 19 18.85 3.85 -1.43
N PHE A 20 17.54 3.95 -1.16
CA PHE A 20 16.50 3.67 -2.15
C PHE A 20 16.68 4.46 -3.46
N GLN A 21 17.04 5.75 -3.39
CA GLN A 21 17.27 6.58 -4.59
C GLN A 21 18.40 6.02 -5.47
N THR A 22 19.46 5.51 -4.87
CA THR A 22 20.57 4.86 -5.59
C THR A 22 20.08 3.57 -6.26
N TYR A 23 19.36 2.73 -5.52
CA TYR A 23 18.76 1.51 -6.08
C TYR A 23 17.81 1.81 -7.26
N PHE A 24 16.91 2.78 -7.09
CA PHE A 24 15.83 3.04 -8.04
C PHE A 24 16.30 3.81 -9.27
N VAL A 25 17.10 4.87 -9.09
CA VAL A 25 17.52 5.76 -10.18
C VAL A 25 18.82 5.28 -10.81
N LYS A 26 19.89 5.12 -10.01
CA LYS A 26 21.22 4.76 -10.54
C LYS A 26 21.27 3.33 -11.05
N HIS A 27 20.65 2.39 -10.33
CA HIS A 27 20.65 0.97 -10.71
C HIS A 27 19.37 0.52 -11.41
N GLY A 28 18.42 1.44 -11.66
CA GLY A 28 17.19 1.13 -12.39
C GLY A 28 16.42 -0.03 -11.77
N HIS A 29 16.42 -0.16 -10.44
CA HIS A 29 15.77 -1.22 -9.65
C HIS A 29 16.08 -2.67 -10.09
N ARG A 30 17.19 -2.87 -10.83
CA ARG A 30 17.60 -4.20 -11.34
C ARG A 30 18.19 -5.15 -10.29
N PRO A 31 19.01 -4.69 -9.33
CA PRO A 31 19.61 -5.60 -8.36
C PRO A 31 18.54 -6.37 -7.57
N LYS A 32 18.77 -7.65 -7.32
CA LYS A 32 17.87 -8.45 -6.49
C LYS A 32 17.82 -7.89 -5.07
N VAL A 33 16.61 -7.62 -4.57
CA VAL A 33 16.38 -7.14 -3.20
C VAL A 33 16.17 -8.32 -2.27
N PHE A 34 16.89 -8.32 -1.15
CA PHE A 34 16.71 -9.28 -0.06
C PHE A 34 15.89 -8.70 1.09
N LYS A 35 16.08 -7.41 1.38
CA LYS A 35 15.42 -6.73 2.50
C LYS A 35 15.24 -5.25 2.23
N VAL A 36 14.15 -4.69 2.75
CA VAL A 36 13.93 -3.24 2.83
C VAL A 36 14.04 -2.84 4.31
N ILE A 37 14.81 -1.80 4.60
CA ILE A 37 15.08 -1.29 5.94
C ILE A 37 14.68 0.18 5.98
N PHE A 38 14.05 0.61 7.06
CA PHE A 38 13.71 2.02 7.28
C PHE A 38 14.61 2.56 8.41
N ASP A 39 15.74 3.14 8.03
CA ASP A 39 16.72 3.71 8.96
C ASP A 39 16.07 4.86 9.76
N GLY A 40 16.09 4.75 11.10
CA GLY A 40 15.53 5.73 12.04
C GLY A 40 14.05 5.52 12.40
N VAL A 41 13.36 4.55 11.80
CA VAL A 41 11.91 4.37 12.00
C VAL A 41 11.54 3.96 13.43
N GLU A 42 12.42 3.25 14.12
CA GLU A 42 12.23 2.77 15.49
C GLU A 42 12.14 3.92 16.52
N ASN A 43 12.76 5.05 16.20
CA ASN A 43 12.75 6.26 17.02
C ASN A 43 11.74 7.30 16.52
N ALA A 44 11.32 7.19 15.26
CA ALA A 44 10.41 8.14 14.63
C ALA A 44 8.97 7.98 15.10
N LYS A 45 8.27 9.12 15.23
CA LYS A 45 6.86 9.18 15.59
C LYS A 45 6.03 9.71 14.42
N PRO A 46 4.77 9.27 14.25
CA PRO A 46 3.90 9.92 13.27
C PRO A 46 3.77 11.42 13.56
N SER A 47 3.55 12.25 12.55
CA SER A 47 3.26 13.67 12.77
C SER A 47 1.95 13.84 13.55
N THR A 48 1.74 15.00 14.14
CA THR A 48 0.49 15.29 14.86
C THR A 48 -0.72 15.25 13.94
N GLU A 49 -0.57 15.72 12.70
CA GLU A 49 -1.59 15.68 11.66
C GLU A 49 -1.94 14.25 11.28
N VAL A 50 -0.96 13.35 11.13
CA VAL A 50 -1.21 11.93 10.84
C VAL A 50 -2.04 11.28 11.95
N ARG A 51 -1.63 11.48 13.22
CA ARG A 51 -2.38 10.96 14.38
C ARG A 51 -3.81 11.46 14.39
N ARG A 52 -3.99 12.76 14.20
CA ARG A 52 -5.32 13.40 14.17
C ARG A 52 -6.17 12.84 13.03
N SER A 53 -5.63 12.79 11.82
CA SER A 53 -6.34 12.29 10.63
C SER A 53 -6.78 10.84 10.77
N ILE A 54 -5.96 9.94 11.33
CA ILE A 54 -6.38 8.54 11.53
C ILE A 54 -7.50 8.43 12.56
N LYS A 55 -7.45 9.26 13.61
CA LYS A 55 -8.42 9.24 14.71
C LYS A 55 -9.79 9.84 14.33
N GLU A 56 -9.78 10.89 13.52
CA GLU A 56 -10.98 11.70 13.25
C GLU A 56 -11.63 11.39 11.90
N ALA A 57 -10.97 10.63 11.02
CA ALA A 57 -11.52 10.31 9.71
C ALA A 57 -12.69 9.33 9.80
N ASP A 58 -13.72 9.55 8.96
CA ASP A 58 -14.75 8.54 8.69
C ASP A 58 -14.23 7.45 7.74
N TYR A 59 -13.29 7.82 6.86
CA TYR A 59 -12.76 6.96 5.81
C TYR A 59 -11.26 7.16 5.63
N LEU A 60 -10.52 6.06 5.45
CA LEU A 60 -9.09 6.06 5.13
C LEU A 60 -8.87 5.36 3.81
N VAL A 61 -8.16 6.02 2.88
CA VAL A 61 -7.88 5.47 1.55
C VAL A 61 -6.38 5.27 1.35
N ILE A 62 -5.98 4.02 1.11
CA ILE A 62 -4.63 3.67 0.67
C ILE A 62 -4.63 3.66 -0.86
N CYS A 63 -4.01 4.69 -1.44
CA CYS A 63 -3.81 4.81 -2.89
C CYS A 63 -3.00 3.63 -3.45
N PRO A 64 -3.09 3.34 -4.77
CA PRO A 64 -2.39 2.21 -5.42
C PRO A 64 -0.89 2.50 -5.61
N SER A 65 -0.19 2.65 -4.48
CA SER A 65 1.26 2.84 -4.37
C SER A 65 1.97 1.54 -4.01
N ASN A 66 3.29 1.51 -4.10
CA ASN A 66 4.06 0.33 -3.71
C ASN A 66 3.84 0.02 -2.21
N PRO A 67 3.29 -1.17 -1.85
CA PRO A 67 2.98 -1.49 -0.45
C PRO A 67 4.22 -1.48 0.43
N ILE A 68 5.36 -1.93 -0.10
CA ILE A 68 6.61 -2.13 0.64
C ILE A 68 7.44 -0.83 0.70
N LEU A 69 7.55 -0.09 -0.40
CA LEU A 69 8.44 1.08 -0.47
C LEU A 69 7.75 2.40 -0.12
N SER A 70 6.44 2.50 -0.35
CA SER A 70 5.71 3.76 -0.20
C SER A 70 4.82 3.77 1.04
N ILE A 71 4.07 2.68 1.27
CA ILE A 71 3.10 2.61 2.37
C ILE A 71 3.74 2.05 3.65
N ASN A 72 4.54 0.98 3.55
CA ASN A 72 5.17 0.36 4.72
C ASN A 72 6.04 1.29 5.57
N PRO A 73 6.79 2.28 5.03
CA PRO A 73 7.49 3.25 5.88
C PRO A 73 6.55 3.99 6.83
N ILE A 74 5.35 4.34 6.36
CA ILE A 74 4.31 5.00 7.16
C ILE A 74 3.77 4.04 8.23
N LEU A 75 3.47 2.79 7.83
CA LEU A 75 2.96 1.76 8.74
C LEU A 75 3.97 1.32 9.80
N SER A 76 5.27 1.45 9.49
CA SER A 76 6.38 1.07 10.37
C SER A 76 6.65 2.11 11.46
N LEU A 77 6.11 3.33 11.34
CA LEU A 77 6.20 4.33 12.40
C LEU A 77 5.49 3.85 13.66
N LYS A 78 6.10 4.14 14.82
CA LYS A 78 5.61 3.66 16.11
C LYS A 78 4.15 4.04 16.33
N GLY A 79 3.29 3.02 16.45
CA GLY A 79 1.87 3.15 16.76
C GLY A 79 0.95 3.38 15.56
N VAL A 80 1.46 3.61 14.33
CA VAL A 80 0.58 3.86 13.16
C VAL A 80 -0.29 2.66 12.84
N ARG A 81 0.31 1.46 12.73
CA ARG A 81 -0.46 0.25 12.45
C ARG A 81 -1.49 -0.07 13.55
N GLU A 82 -1.17 0.23 14.80
CA GLU A 82 -2.11 0.03 15.90
C GLU A 82 -3.27 1.03 15.86
N MET A 83 -3.00 2.30 15.55
CA MET A 83 -4.06 3.29 15.34
C MET A 83 -5.00 2.88 14.19
N LEU A 84 -4.47 2.30 13.11
CA LEU A 84 -5.29 1.78 12.01
C LEU A 84 -6.14 0.58 12.42
N ARG A 85 -5.67 -0.29 13.32
CA ARG A 85 -6.47 -1.42 13.85
C ARG A 85 -7.59 -0.96 14.79
N GLN A 86 -7.39 0.15 15.48
CA GLN A 86 -8.32 0.68 16.50
C GLN A 86 -9.26 1.76 15.96
N THR A 87 -9.04 2.25 14.74
CA THR A 87 -9.87 3.31 14.17
C THR A 87 -11.29 2.81 13.91
N SER A 88 -12.26 3.71 14.03
CA SER A 88 -13.63 3.47 13.56
C SER A 88 -13.82 3.79 12.08
N ALA A 89 -12.80 4.38 11.43
CA ALA A 89 -12.83 4.69 10.01
C ALA A 89 -12.90 3.42 9.17
N THR A 90 -13.69 3.43 8.09
CA THR A 90 -13.59 2.34 7.10
C THR A 90 -12.32 2.52 6.28
N VAL A 91 -11.47 1.49 6.24
CA VAL A 91 -10.20 1.49 5.51
C VAL A 91 -10.38 0.79 4.16
N LEU A 92 -10.17 1.56 3.09
CA LEU A 92 -10.17 1.07 1.71
C LEU A 92 -8.76 1.16 1.12
N ALA A 93 -8.33 0.13 0.43
CA ALA A 93 -7.11 0.14 -0.38
C ALA A 93 -7.43 -0.13 -1.84
N VAL A 94 -6.67 0.49 -2.74
CA VAL A 94 -6.66 0.13 -4.16
C VAL A 94 -5.42 -0.70 -4.43
N SER A 95 -5.60 -1.89 -5.01
CA SER A 95 -4.49 -2.76 -5.40
C SER A 95 -3.58 -2.05 -6.42
N PRO A 96 -2.25 -2.02 -6.19
CA PRO A 96 -1.28 -1.60 -7.20
C PRO A 96 -0.89 -2.73 -8.17
N ILE A 97 -1.42 -3.94 -7.98
CA ILE A 97 -1.16 -5.13 -8.78
C ILE A 97 -2.39 -5.43 -9.67
N VAL A 98 -2.12 -5.68 -10.96
CA VAL A 98 -3.08 -6.07 -11.99
C VAL A 98 -2.48 -7.22 -12.81
N GLY A 99 -3.16 -8.37 -12.91
CA GLY A 99 -2.72 -9.51 -13.72
C GLY A 99 -1.33 -10.02 -13.35
N GLY A 100 -1.02 -10.04 -12.05
CA GLY A 100 0.29 -10.45 -11.52
C GLY A 100 1.41 -9.42 -11.68
N ARG A 101 1.12 -8.20 -12.15
CA ARG A 101 2.11 -7.13 -12.43
C ARG A 101 1.78 -5.86 -11.69
N ALA A 102 2.80 -5.11 -11.27
CA ALA A 102 2.61 -3.79 -10.69
C ALA A 102 2.36 -2.72 -11.77
N PHE A 103 1.53 -1.72 -11.48
CA PHE A 103 1.33 -0.58 -12.40
C PHE A 103 2.66 0.14 -12.69
N ARG A 104 3.48 0.34 -11.66
CA ARG A 104 4.82 0.94 -11.75
C ARG A 104 5.77 0.38 -10.69
N GLY A 105 7.03 0.22 -11.10
CA GLY A 105 8.13 -0.13 -10.21
C GLY A 105 8.02 -1.55 -9.63
N PRO A 106 8.83 -1.88 -8.62
CA PRO A 106 9.09 -3.27 -8.24
C PRO A 106 8.09 -3.83 -7.21
N ALA A 107 6.82 -3.38 -7.22
CA ALA A 107 5.88 -3.76 -6.15
C ALA A 107 5.58 -5.27 -6.15
N ALA A 108 5.48 -5.87 -7.33
CA ALA A 108 5.26 -7.31 -7.49
C ALA A 108 6.46 -8.13 -6.98
N GLU A 109 7.69 -7.77 -7.34
CA GLU A 109 8.89 -8.46 -6.88
C GLU A 109 9.09 -8.30 -5.37
N LEU A 110 8.81 -7.11 -4.82
CA LEU A 110 9.00 -6.85 -3.40
C LEU A 110 7.96 -7.56 -2.53
N LEU A 111 6.70 -7.65 -2.97
CA LEU A 111 5.69 -8.48 -2.28
C LEU A 111 6.17 -9.94 -2.20
N LYS A 112 6.65 -10.49 -3.32
CA LYS A 112 7.24 -11.84 -3.38
C LYS A 112 8.43 -11.99 -2.44
N SER A 113 9.33 -11.02 -2.40
CA SER A 113 10.50 -11.06 -1.49
C SER A 113 10.10 -11.05 -0.02
N MET A 114 8.92 -10.50 0.30
CA MET A 114 8.35 -10.47 1.65
C MET A 114 7.50 -11.70 1.97
N GLY A 115 7.41 -12.69 1.07
CA GLY A 115 6.65 -13.91 1.26
C GLY A 115 5.16 -13.78 0.91
N PHE A 116 4.75 -12.70 0.24
CA PHE A 116 3.39 -12.52 -0.27
C PHE A 116 3.31 -12.86 -1.75
N GLU A 117 2.12 -13.20 -2.22
CA GLU A 117 1.87 -13.33 -3.66
C GLU A 117 1.92 -11.95 -4.34
N ALA A 118 2.38 -11.89 -5.59
CA ALA A 118 2.21 -10.69 -6.41
C ALA A 118 0.81 -10.67 -7.04
N SER A 119 -0.22 -10.57 -6.20
CA SER A 119 -1.64 -10.54 -6.58
C SER A 119 -2.38 -9.54 -5.69
N PRO A 120 -3.62 -9.15 -6.05
CA PRO A 120 -4.48 -8.40 -5.12
C PRO A 120 -4.72 -9.14 -3.80
N ALA A 121 -4.78 -10.48 -3.80
CA ALA A 121 -4.86 -11.28 -2.58
C ALA A 121 -3.60 -11.15 -1.70
N GLY A 122 -2.41 -11.13 -2.30
CA GLY A 122 -1.17 -10.85 -1.58
C GLY A 122 -1.13 -9.44 -0.97
N VAL A 123 -1.68 -8.44 -1.66
CA VAL A 123 -1.85 -7.08 -1.14
C VAL A 123 -2.85 -7.07 0.03
N ALA A 124 -3.98 -7.77 -0.10
CA ALA A 124 -4.97 -7.94 0.97
C ALA A 124 -4.33 -8.57 2.21
N ALA A 125 -3.55 -9.64 2.02
CA ALA A 125 -2.84 -10.33 3.09
C ALA A 125 -1.86 -9.40 3.83
N PHE A 126 -1.17 -8.51 3.12
CA PHE A 126 -0.24 -7.55 3.71
C PHE A 126 -0.93 -6.50 4.61
N TYR A 127 -2.16 -6.11 4.28
CA TYR A 127 -2.96 -5.15 5.05
C TYR A 127 -4.06 -5.79 5.92
N ARG A 128 -4.10 -7.13 6.00
CA ARG A 128 -5.24 -7.90 6.51
C ARG A 128 -5.75 -7.51 7.88
N ASP A 129 -4.86 -7.03 8.75
CA ASP A 129 -5.17 -6.73 10.14
C ASP A 129 -5.92 -5.40 10.34
N PHE A 130 -6.01 -4.54 9.33
CA PHE A 130 -6.76 -3.28 9.42
C PHE A 130 -7.56 -2.93 8.15
N LEU A 131 -7.46 -3.70 7.07
CA LEU A 131 -8.14 -3.40 5.82
C LEU A 131 -9.57 -3.93 5.83
N ASP A 132 -10.54 -3.09 5.44
CA ASP A 132 -11.94 -3.51 5.31
C ASP A 132 -12.33 -3.81 3.86
N ILE A 133 -11.80 -3.01 2.91
CA ILE A 133 -12.20 -3.07 1.50
C ILE A 133 -10.97 -3.04 0.60
N LEU A 134 -10.90 -3.95 -0.36
CA LEU A 134 -9.92 -3.92 -1.43
C LEU A 134 -10.59 -3.65 -2.78
N VAL A 135 -10.26 -2.53 -3.40
CA VAL A 135 -10.55 -2.27 -4.81
C VAL A 135 -9.47 -2.92 -5.66
N MET A 136 -9.86 -3.79 -6.58
CA MET A 136 -8.98 -4.59 -7.42
C MET A 136 -9.48 -4.59 -8.87
N ASP A 137 -8.58 -4.91 -9.79
CA ASP A 137 -8.91 -4.88 -11.22
C ASP A 137 -9.86 -6.01 -11.61
N GLU A 138 -10.71 -5.76 -12.60
CA GLU A 138 -11.59 -6.80 -13.18
C GLU A 138 -10.79 -7.99 -13.74
N THR A 139 -9.56 -7.74 -14.21
CA THR A 139 -8.64 -8.79 -14.68
C THR A 139 -8.32 -9.83 -13.60
N ASP A 140 -8.37 -9.44 -12.32
CA ASP A 140 -8.00 -10.28 -11.18
C ASP A 140 -9.22 -10.87 -10.46
N ALA A 141 -10.40 -10.89 -11.08
CA ALA A 141 -11.65 -11.33 -10.47
C ALA A 141 -11.58 -12.71 -9.78
N GLU A 142 -10.69 -13.59 -10.25
CA GLU A 142 -10.43 -14.90 -9.65
C GLU A 142 -9.94 -14.84 -8.18
N HIS A 143 -9.27 -13.75 -7.78
CA HIS A 143 -8.79 -13.55 -6.41
C HIS A 143 -9.88 -13.02 -5.44
N ALA A 144 -11.08 -12.68 -5.93
CA ALA A 144 -12.10 -12.03 -5.11
C ALA A 144 -12.57 -12.91 -3.93
N GLU A 145 -12.76 -14.21 -4.16
CA GLU A 145 -13.17 -15.13 -3.07
C GLU A 145 -12.08 -15.29 -2.01
N GLU A 146 -10.81 -15.31 -2.43
CA GLU A 146 -9.68 -15.39 -1.51
C GLU A 146 -9.61 -14.14 -0.63
N VAL A 147 -9.74 -12.95 -1.22
CA VAL A 147 -9.82 -11.67 -0.48
C VAL A 147 -11.00 -11.68 0.50
N ARG A 148 -12.17 -12.15 0.06
CA ARG A 148 -13.36 -12.26 0.91
C ARG A 148 -13.15 -13.20 2.09
N ALA A 149 -12.47 -14.33 1.88
CA ALA A 149 -12.14 -15.28 2.93
C ALA A 149 -11.22 -14.69 4.02
N MET A 150 -10.48 -13.62 3.72
CA MET A 150 -9.69 -12.88 4.71
C MET A 150 -10.52 -11.92 5.57
N GLY A 151 -11.82 -11.77 5.30
CA GLY A 151 -12.71 -10.80 5.95
C GLY A 151 -12.74 -9.43 5.26
N ILE A 152 -12.12 -9.30 4.08
CA ILE A 152 -12.00 -8.05 3.34
C ILE A 152 -13.01 -8.05 2.19
N LYS A 153 -13.75 -6.97 1.99
CA LYS A 153 -14.71 -6.85 0.88
C LYS A 153 -13.95 -6.56 -0.43
N PRO A 154 -13.96 -7.45 -1.43
CA PRO A 154 -13.43 -7.13 -2.76
C PRO A 154 -14.41 -6.24 -3.53
N VAL A 155 -13.87 -5.29 -4.29
CA VAL A 155 -14.60 -4.46 -5.26
C VAL A 155 -13.85 -4.50 -6.58
N LEU A 156 -14.52 -4.97 -7.62
CA LEU A 156 -13.95 -5.10 -8.96
C LEU A 156 -14.29 -3.85 -9.79
N THR A 157 -13.28 -3.27 -10.43
CA THR A 157 -13.43 -2.14 -11.36
C THR A 157 -12.18 -1.99 -12.22
N ASN A 158 -12.19 -1.13 -13.24
CA ASN A 158 -10.95 -0.76 -13.93
C ASN A 158 -10.05 0.08 -13.01
N THR A 159 -8.90 -0.46 -12.64
CA THR A 159 -7.91 0.22 -11.78
C THR A 159 -6.76 0.84 -12.58
N VAL A 160 -6.68 0.57 -13.89
CA VAL A 160 -5.64 1.08 -14.77
C VAL A 160 -5.94 2.54 -15.15
N MET A 161 -5.13 3.46 -14.64
CA MET A 161 -5.30 4.91 -14.83
C MET A 161 -4.41 5.46 -15.95
N THR A 162 -4.84 5.32 -17.19
CA THR A 162 -4.11 5.86 -18.37
C THR A 162 -4.45 7.32 -18.66
N THR A 163 -5.69 7.71 -18.41
CA THR A 163 -6.24 9.05 -18.63
C THR A 163 -6.61 9.75 -17.32
N PHE A 164 -6.99 11.03 -17.39
CA PHE A 164 -7.54 11.73 -16.22
C PHE A 164 -8.94 11.20 -15.88
N GLU A 165 -9.71 10.86 -16.90
CA GLU A 165 -11.03 10.26 -16.80
C GLU A 165 -10.99 8.93 -16.04
N ASP A 166 -9.99 8.09 -16.30
CA ASP A 166 -9.78 6.84 -15.56
C ASP A 166 -9.57 7.11 -14.06
N LYS A 167 -8.75 8.11 -13.72
CA LYS A 167 -8.50 8.51 -12.33
C LYS A 167 -9.76 8.99 -11.64
N VAL A 168 -10.56 9.80 -12.33
CA VAL A 168 -11.84 10.30 -11.82
C VAL A 168 -12.83 9.15 -11.62
N SER A 169 -12.90 8.21 -12.56
CA SER A 169 -13.77 7.04 -12.49
C SER A 169 -13.43 6.14 -11.30
N LEU A 170 -12.14 5.83 -11.12
CA LEU A 170 -11.66 5.04 -9.99
C LEU A 170 -11.93 5.74 -8.65
N ALA A 171 -11.67 7.06 -8.57
CA ALA A 171 -11.95 7.85 -7.38
C ALA A 171 -13.44 7.84 -7.02
N LYS A 172 -14.33 8.01 -8.01
CA LYS A 172 -15.79 7.91 -7.82
C LYS A 172 -16.19 6.53 -7.31
N THR A 173 -15.63 5.47 -7.87
CA THR A 173 -15.90 4.10 -7.41
C THR A 173 -15.49 3.90 -5.95
N CYS A 174 -14.31 4.41 -5.55
CA CYS A 174 -13.87 4.37 -4.15
C CYS A 174 -14.82 5.12 -3.22
N LEU A 175 -15.20 6.36 -3.58
CA LEU A 175 -16.11 7.19 -2.78
C LEU A 175 -17.51 6.58 -2.65
N GLN A 176 -18.07 6.05 -3.74
CA GLN A 176 -19.35 5.34 -3.75
C GLN A 176 -19.29 4.08 -2.88
N THR A 177 -18.19 3.34 -2.96
CA THR A 177 -17.97 2.12 -2.16
C THR A 177 -17.94 2.42 -0.67
N LEU A 178 -17.33 3.55 -0.29
CA LEU A 178 -17.31 4.06 1.08
C LEU A 178 -18.67 4.63 1.53
N GLY A 179 -19.64 4.77 0.63
CA GLY A 179 -20.91 5.42 0.94
C GLY A 179 -20.78 6.93 1.18
N TRP A 180 -19.71 7.56 0.68
CA TRP A 180 -19.51 9.00 0.78
C TRP A 180 -20.62 9.73 0.01
N ARG A 181 -21.38 10.55 0.73
CA ARG A 181 -22.43 11.40 0.16
C ARG A 181 -21.90 12.83 0.13
N SER A 182 -21.77 13.38 -1.07
CA SER A 182 -21.41 14.77 -1.34
C SER A 182 -22.52 15.74 -0.99
#